data_AF-A0A7V1PCN1-F1
#
_entry.id   AF-A0A7V1PCN1-F1
#
_cell.length_a   1.000
_cell.length_b   1.000
_cell.length_c   1.000
_cell.angle_alpha   90.00
_cell.angle_beta   90.00
_cell.angle_gamma   90.00
#
_symmetry.space_group_name_H-M   'P 1'
#
loop_
_entity.id
_entity.type
_entity.pdbx_description
1 polymer ?
#
loop_
_entity_poly.entity_id
_entity_poly.type
_entity_poly.pdbx_seq_one_letter_code
_entity_poly.pdbx_strand_id
1 'polypeptide(L)'
;MGKKYVQIRTDLPGPKSKELLERKEKALPRALAALAPFVAARAEGVVIEDLDGNRFLDFSGGWGVMAVGHNHPKVVAAVQAQAEKFLHTDFTAVPYGGWIELAERLGELAPGPSPKKVAFFNSGAEAVENAVKISRAATGRKAVICFEHAFHGRTYLAMTMTHKAMPYKAGFGPYVPDVYRLPYP
;
A
#
# COMPACT_ATOMS: atom_id res chain seq x y z
N MET A 1 -4.48 36.73 1.14
CA MET A 1 -5.05 36.06 -0.05
C MET A 1 -5.01 34.55 0.18
N GLY A 2 -6.15 33.87 0.29
CA GLY A 2 -6.20 32.44 0.65
C GLY A 2 -5.64 31.54 -0.47
N LYS A 3 -4.89 30.50 -0.12
CA LYS A 3 -4.43 29.49 -1.09
C LYS A 3 -5.65 28.81 -1.73
N LYS A 4 -5.82 28.96 -3.05
CA LYS A 4 -6.78 28.15 -3.82
C LYS A 4 -6.16 26.78 -4.09
N TYR A 5 -6.59 25.77 -3.33
CA TYR A 5 -6.11 24.39 -3.44
C TYR A 5 -6.69 23.67 -4.67
N VAL A 6 -7.99 23.83 -4.93
CA VAL A 6 -8.69 23.23 -6.06
C VAL A 6 -8.75 24.21 -7.23
N GLN A 7 -8.40 23.76 -8.44
CA GLN A 7 -8.48 24.54 -9.68
C GLN A 7 -8.80 23.60 -10.84
N ILE A 8 -9.97 23.75 -11.47
CA ILE A 8 -10.33 23.01 -12.67
C ILE A 8 -10.27 23.96 -13.86
N ARG A 9 -9.42 23.65 -14.83
CA ARG A 9 -9.05 24.46 -15.99
C ARG A 9 -9.49 23.86 -17.32
N THR A 10 -9.79 22.56 -17.34
CA THR A 10 -10.24 21.82 -18.50
C THR A 10 -11.43 20.92 -18.14
N ASP A 11 -12.10 20.39 -19.15
CA ASP A 11 -12.99 19.23 -18.95
C ASP A 11 -12.20 18.05 -18.37
N LEU A 12 -12.87 17.11 -17.70
CA LEU A 12 -12.23 15.94 -17.08
C LEU A 12 -12.64 14.65 -17.80
N PRO A 13 -11.69 13.86 -18.35
CA PRO A 13 -10.26 14.13 -18.50
C PRO A 13 -9.96 15.31 -19.44
N GLY A 14 -8.90 16.05 -19.13
CA GLY A 14 -8.30 16.98 -20.09
C GLY A 14 -7.64 16.23 -21.26
N PRO A 15 -7.28 16.92 -22.36
CA PRO A 15 -6.81 16.28 -23.58
C PRO A 15 -5.56 15.40 -23.38
N LYS A 16 -4.59 15.81 -22.55
CA LYS A 16 -3.38 15.02 -22.29
C LYS A 16 -3.68 13.80 -21.44
N SER A 17 -4.50 13.97 -20.40
CA SER A 17 -4.98 12.85 -19.59
C SER A 17 -5.74 11.84 -20.43
N LYS A 18 -6.62 12.31 -21.32
CA LYS A 18 -7.41 11.45 -22.22
C LYS A 18 -6.51 10.62 -23.13
N GLU A 19 -5.55 11.25 -23.80
CA GLU A 19 -4.60 10.55 -24.68
C GLU A 19 -3.86 9.42 -23.95
N LEU A 20 -3.38 9.69 -22.74
CA LEU A 20 -2.64 8.68 -21.97
C LEU A 20 -3.54 7.57 -21.41
N LEU A 21 -4.78 7.89 -21.02
CA LEU A 21 -5.76 6.89 -20.59
C LEU A 21 -6.14 5.97 -21.76
N GLU A 22 -6.28 6.48 -22.99
CA GLU A 22 -6.51 5.66 -24.19
C GLU A 22 -5.32 4.74 -24.49
N ARG A 23 -4.08 5.20 -24.31
CA ARG A 23 -2.88 4.37 -24.41
C ARG A 23 -2.84 3.30 -23.32
N LYS A 24 -3.23 3.65 -22.08
CA LYS A 24 -3.32 2.72 -20.95
C LYS A 24 -4.30 1.58 -21.25
N GLU A 25 -5.47 1.85 -21.83
CA GLU A 25 -6.43 0.80 -22.19
C GLU A 25 -5.92 -0.19 -23.26
N LYS A 26 -4.96 0.24 -24.10
CA LYS A 26 -4.30 -0.63 -25.09
C LYS A 26 -3.13 -1.41 -24.52
N ALA A 27 -2.45 -0.85 -23.51
CA ALA A 27 -1.19 -1.37 -22.99
C ALA A 27 -1.33 -2.19 -21.72
N LEU A 28 -2.37 -1.95 -20.91
CA LEU A 28 -2.53 -2.56 -19.58
C LEU A 28 -3.73 -3.50 -19.51
N PRO A 29 -3.68 -4.54 -18.66
CA PRO A 29 -4.85 -5.36 -18.36
C PRO A 29 -5.99 -4.52 -17.78
N ARG A 30 -7.22 -4.81 -18.23
CA ARG A 30 -8.45 -4.11 -17.79
C ARG A 30 -8.69 -4.13 -16.27
N ALA A 31 -8.11 -5.12 -15.58
CA ALA A 31 -8.18 -5.23 -14.12
C ALA A 31 -7.53 -4.04 -13.38
N LEU A 32 -6.62 -3.31 -14.04
CA LEU A 32 -6.00 -2.08 -13.52
C LEU A 32 -6.87 -0.86 -13.84
N ALA A 33 -8.11 -0.86 -13.32
CA ALA A 33 -9.02 0.26 -13.44
C ALA A 33 -8.62 1.39 -12.47
N ALA A 34 -8.56 2.63 -12.96
CA ALA A 34 -8.34 3.82 -12.15
C ALA A 34 -9.70 4.46 -11.81
N LEU A 35 -9.85 4.95 -10.58
CA LEU A 35 -11.06 5.69 -10.18
C LEU A 35 -11.00 7.16 -10.60
N ALA A 36 -9.80 7.75 -10.57
CA ALA A 36 -9.60 9.12 -11.02
C ALA A 36 -9.76 9.20 -12.56
N PRO A 37 -10.52 10.17 -13.08
CA PRO A 37 -10.70 10.34 -14.52
C PRO A 37 -9.54 11.12 -15.17
N PHE A 38 -8.41 11.30 -14.48
CA PHE A 38 -7.27 12.11 -14.92
C PHE A 38 -5.95 11.40 -14.59
N VAL A 39 -4.84 11.90 -15.16
CA VAL A 39 -3.50 11.37 -14.87
C VAL A 39 -2.70 12.40 -14.09
N ALA A 40 -2.17 12.01 -12.93
CA ALA A 40 -1.31 12.86 -12.12
C ALA A 40 0.01 13.21 -12.85
N ALA A 41 0.38 14.50 -12.83
CA ALA A 41 1.67 15.00 -13.28
C ALA A 41 2.63 15.21 -12.10
N ARG A 42 2.12 15.75 -10.99
CA ARG A 42 2.87 15.99 -9.75
C ARG A 42 1.90 16.04 -8.57
N ALA A 43 2.42 15.87 -7.36
CA ALA A 43 1.63 16.00 -6.16
C ALA A 43 2.46 16.62 -5.02
N GLU A 44 1.83 17.51 -4.24
CA GLU A 44 2.46 18.23 -3.14
C GLU A 44 1.50 18.37 -1.96
N GLY A 45 1.97 17.98 -0.78
CA GLY A 45 1.12 17.98 0.42
C GLY A 45 -0.12 17.11 0.20
N VAL A 46 -1.30 17.74 0.13
CA VAL A 46 -2.61 17.12 -0.10
C VAL A 46 -3.19 17.41 -1.49
N VAL A 47 -2.39 17.97 -2.40
CA VAL A 47 -2.84 18.37 -3.74
C VAL A 47 -2.20 17.48 -4.79
N ILE A 48 -3.03 16.96 -5.69
CA ILE A 48 -2.59 16.33 -6.94
C ILE A 48 -2.86 17.30 -8.08
N GLU A 49 -1.85 17.53 -8.92
CA GLU A 49 -1.99 18.25 -10.19
C GLU A 49 -1.92 17.24 -11.35
N ASP A 50 -2.88 17.30 -12.28
CA ASP A 50 -2.91 16.44 -13.45
C ASP A 50 -2.07 16.98 -14.63
N LEU A 51 -1.96 16.20 -15.70
CA LEU A 51 -1.20 16.57 -16.92
C LEU A 51 -1.71 17.84 -17.61
N ASP A 52 -2.97 18.21 -17.36
CA ASP A 52 -3.67 19.32 -17.98
C ASP A 52 -3.70 20.57 -17.07
N GLY A 53 -3.05 20.51 -15.91
CA GLY A 53 -2.91 21.61 -14.96
C GLY A 53 -4.11 21.79 -14.03
N ASN A 54 -5.04 20.82 -13.98
CA ASN A 54 -6.09 20.78 -12.96
C ASN A 54 -5.49 20.39 -11.62
N ARG A 55 -5.98 20.99 -10.53
CA ARG A 55 -5.53 20.74 -9.15
C ARG A 55 -6.68 20.22 -8.30
N PHE A 56 -6.45 19.11 -7.62
CA PHE A 56 -7.43 18.37 -6.81
C PHE A 56 -6.93 18.23 -5.38
N LEU A 57 -7.85 18.25 -4.41
CA LEU A 57 -7.56 17.79 -3.05
C LEU A 57 -7.63 16.27 -3.00
N ASP A 58 -6.60 15.61 -2.50
CA ASP A 58 -6.55 14.16 -2.34
C ASP A 58 -7.17 13.73 -1.00
N PHE A 59 -8.39 13.17 -1.08
CA PHE A 59 -9.05 12.51 0.06
C PHE A 59 -8.83 10.99 0.07
N SER A 60 -8.11 10.43 -0.90
CA SER A 60 -7.75 9.02 -0.92
C SER A 60 -6.51 8.72 -0.07
N GLY A 61 -5.59 9.68 0.03
CA GLY A 61 -4.29 9.51 0.67
C GLY A 61 -3.48 8.35 0.08
N GLY A 62 -3.71 8.01 -1.19
CA GLY A 62 -3.13 6.82 -1.82
C GLY A 62 -3.53 5.51 -1.11
N TRP A 63 -4.79 5.38 -0.71
CA TRP A 63 -5.29 4.27 0.12
C TRP A 63 -4.62 4.20 1.50
N GLY A 64 -4.41 5.37 2.11
CA GLY A 64 -3.84 5.51 3.46
C GLY A 64 -2.32 5.50 3.54
N VAL A 65 -1.60 5.48 2.40
CA VAL A 65 -0.13 5.48 2.36
C VAL A 65 0.43 6.88 2.61
N MET A 66 -0.18 7.92 2.04
CA MET A 66 0.39 9.28 1.99
C MET A 66 0.05 10.12 3.24
N ALA A 67 0.17 9.53 4.43
CA ALA A 67 -0.19 10.18 5.70
C ALA A 67 0.61 11.45 6.01
N VAL A 68 1.86 11.53 5.54
CA VAL A 68 2.74 12.72 5.69
C VAL A 68 2.72 13.64 4.46
N GLY A 69 1.82 13.40 3.51
CA GLY A 69 1.70 14.12 2.25
C GLY A 69 2.55 13.54 1.11
N HIS A 70 2.26 13.96 -0.12
CA HIS A 70 2.80 13.33 -1.34
C HIS A 70 4.32 13.42 -1.52
N ASN A 71 4.97 14.43 -0.95
CA ASN A 71 6.38 14.75 -1.21
C ASN A 71 7.06 15.40 0.01
N HIS A 72 6.78 14.89 1.23
CA HIS A 72 7.30 15.47 2.46
C HIS A 72 8.84 15.69 2.38
N PRO A 73 9.36 16.92 2.60
CA PRO A 73 10.76 17.25 2.31
C PRO A 73 11.78 16.33 2.98
N LYS A 74 11.53 15.93 4.23
CA LYS A 74 12.39 14.98 4.96
C LYS A 74 12.44 13.59 4.32
N VAL A 75 11.32 13.12 3.76
CA VAL A 75 11.24 11.80 3.12
C VAL A 75 11.99 11.84 1.79
N VAL A 76 11.75 12.88 0.98
CA VAL A 76 12.43 13.06 -0.31
C VAL A 76 13.95 13.13 -0.12
N ALA A 77 14.42 13.96 0.81
CA ALA A 77 15.85 14.09 1.09
C ALA A 77 16.49 12.77 1.58
N ALA A 78 15.79 12.01 2.44
CA ALA A 78 16.29 10.72 2.93
C ALA A 78 16.40 9.68 1.81
N VAL A 79 15.42 9.62 0.89
CA VAL A 79 15.45 8.72 -0.27
C VAL A 79 16.61 9.08 -1.21
N GLN A 80 16.77 10.37 -1.54
CA GLN A 80 17.86 10.84 -2.40
C GLN A 80 19.24 10.50 -1.81
N ALA A 81 19.46 10.82 -0.54
CA ALA A 81 20.73 10.57 0.14
C ALA A 81 21.06 9.08 0.28
N GLN A 82 20.05 8.22 0.45
CA GLN A 82 20.26 6.76 0.51
C GLN A 82 20.57 6.18 -0.88
N ALA A 83 19.89 6.65 -1.93
CA ALA A 83 20.08 6.15 -3.29
C ALA A 83 21.50 6.38 -3.82
N GLU A 84 22.19 7.43 -3.36
CA GLU A 84 23.61 7.69 -3.66
C GLU A 84 24.57 6.67 -3.03
N LYS A 85 24.16 6.01 -1.93
CA LYS A 85 25.00 5.02 -1.23
C LYS A 85 24.78 3.62 -1.78
N PHE A 86 23.53 3.19 -1.83
CA PHE A 86 23.10 1.91 -2.41
C PHE A 86 21.57 1.83 -2.48
N LEU A 87 21.07 1.04 -3.43
CA LEU A 87 19.64 0.76 -3.58
C LEU A 87 19.20 -0.52 -2.85
N HIS A 88 19.97 -1.60 -2.96
CA HIS A 88 19.61 -2.90 -2.39
C HIS A 88 20.85 -3.77 -2.21
N THR A 89 20.98 -4.40 -1.04
CA THR A 89 22.08 -5.33 -0.72
C THR A 89 21.60 -6.71 -0.26
N ASP A 90 20.28 -6.91 -0.19
CA ASP A 90 19.61 -7.96 0.58
C ASP A 90 20.07 -8.01 2.05
N PHE A 91 19.17 -7.69 2.99
CA PHE A 91 19.55 -7.62 4.41
C PHE A 91 20.07 -8.95 4.97
N THR A 92 19.65 -10.09 4.41
CA THR A 92 20.12 -11.42 4.83
C THR A 92 21.48 -11.78 4.23
N ALA A 93 21.90 -11.11 3.15
CA ALA A 93 23.24 -11.23 2.59
C ALA A 93 24.21 -10.20 3.20
N VAL A 94 23.88 -8.91 3.13
CA VAL A 94 24.70 -7.81 3.65
C VAL A 94 23.81 -6.82 4.41
N PRO A 95 23.91 -6.75 5.75
CA PRO A 95 23.03 -5.93 6.58
C PRO A 95 23.40 -4.44 6.51
N TYR A 96 22.45 -3.59 6.88
CA TYR A 96 22.62 -2.12 6.91
C TYR A 96 21.85 -1.48 8.07
N GLY A 97 22.40 -0.37 8.59
CA GLY A 97 21.94 0.26 9.84
C GLY A 97 20.48 0.73 9.83
N GLY A 98 20.00 1.30 8.72
CA GLY A 98 18.64 1.83 8.64
C GLY A 98 17.52 0.81 8.90
N TRP A 99 17.78 -0.48 8.64
CA TRP A 99 16.84 -1.56 8.97
C TRP A 99 16.75 -1.80 10.48
N ILE A 100 17.88 -1.75 11.19
CA ILE A 100 17.98 -1.96 12.63
C ILE A 100 17.34 -0.79 13.37
N GLU A 101 17.69 0.45 13.00
CA GLU A 101 17.13 1.67 13.60
C GLU A 101 15.60 1.74 13.46
N LEU A 102 15.08 1.31 12.30
CA LEU A 102 13.63 1.23 12.08
C LEU A 102 12.98 0.13 12.91
N ALA A 103 13.64 -1.02 13.07
CA ALA A 103 13.15 -2.13 13.90
C ALA A 103 13.01 -1.71 15.37
N GLU A 104 14.02 -1.02 15.91
CA GLU A 104 14.03 -0.51 17.28
C GLU A 104 12.86 0.46 17.51
N ARG A 105 12.73 1.47 16.64
CA ARG A 105 11.64 2.46 16.71
C ARG A 105 10.25 1.82 16.64
N LEU A 106 10.05 0.86 15.74
CA LEU A 106 8.76 0.17 15.63
C LEU A 106 8.49 -0.73 16.84
N GLY A 107 9.53 -1.37 17.41
CA GLY A 107 9.42 -2.16 18.63
C GLY A 107 8.99 -1.34 19.85
N GLU A 108 9.51 -0.12 19.97
CA GLU A 108 9.15 0.84 21.02
C GLU A 108 7.71 1.36 20.85
N LEU A 109 7.29 1.66 19.62
CA LEU A 109 5.95 2.19 19.32
C LEU A 109 4.85 1.13 19.40
N ALA A 110 5.17 -0.15 19.17
CA ALA A 110 4.18 -1.21 19.18
C ALA A 110 3.59 -1.41 20.60
N PRO A 111 2.27 -1.64 20.72
CA PRO A 111 1.59 -1.67 22.00
C PRO A 111 2.04 -2.83 22.90
N GLY A 112 1.87 -2.66 24.21
CA GLY A 112 2.17 -3.67 25.23
C GLY A 112 3.62 -3.64 25.75
N PRO A 113 3.89 -4.20 26.95
CA PRO A 113 5.19 -4.07 27.62
C PRO A 113 6.17 -5.20 27.29
N SER A 114 5.74 -6.26 26.59
CA SER A 114 6.61 -7.40 26.29
C SER A 114 7.74 -7.03 25.31
N PRO A 115 8.92 -7.66 25.41
CA PRO A 115 9.97 -7.54 24.41
C PRO A 115 9.47 -7.89 23.00
N LYS A 116 9.90 -7.13 21.99
CA LYS A 116 9.42 -7.27 20.60
C LYS A 116 10.60 -7.41 19.64
N LYS A 117 10.36 -8.14 18.55
CA LYS A 117 11.25 -8.22 17.39
C LYS A 117 10.45 -7.85 16.15
N VAL A 118 11.09 -7.19 15.20
CA VAL A 118 10.46 -6.68 13.97
C VAL A 118 11.09 -7.36 12.75
N ALA A 119 10.27 -7.72 11.79
CA ALA A 119 10.68 -8.18 10.47
C ALA A 119 10.00 -7.30 9.41
N PHE A 120 10.70 -7.03 8.31
CA PHE A 120 10.20 -6.20 7.21
C PHE A 120 9.96 -7.00 5.95
N PHE A 121 8.96 -6.55 5.21
CA PHE A 121 8.55 -7.06 3.91
C PHE A 121 8.14 -5.86 3.04
N ASN A 122 7.76 -6.09 1.79
CA ASN A 122 7.48 -4.99 0.86
C ASN A 122 6.02 -4.56 0.88
N SER A 123 5.11 -5.52 1.03
CA SER A 123 3.67 -5.32 0.97
C SER A 123 2.96 -5.70 2.27
N GLY A 124 1.80 -5.11 2.51
CA GLY A 124 0.93 -5.51 3.62
C GLY A 124 0.49 -6.97 3.55
N ALA A 125 0.33 -7.52 2.33
CA ALA A 125 0.01 -8.94 2.15
C ALA A 125 1.16 -9.85 2.63
N GLU A 126 2.41 -9.57 2.27
CA GLU A 126 3.57 -10.32 2.77
C GLU A 126 3.71 -10.21 4.29
N ALA A 127 3.43 -9.04 4.86
CA ALA A 127 3.43 -8.86 6.31
C ALA A 127 2.38 -9.76 6.99
N VAL A 128 1.15 -9.81 6.47
CA VAL A 128 0.10 -10.71 6.99
C VAL A 128 0.48 -12.17 6.81
N GLU A 129 1.02 -12.56 5.66
CA GLU A 129 1.43 -13.95 5.43
C GLU A 129 2.53 -14.40 6.41
N ASN A 130 3.53 -13.54 6.64
CA ASN A 130 4.59 -13.87 7.60
C ASN A 130 4.10 -13.84 9.04
N ALA A 131 3.14 -12.98 9.39
CA ALA A 131 2.48 -13.05 10.69
C ALA A 131 1.82 -14.42 10.90
N VAL A 132 1.07 -14.93 9.91
CA VAL A 132 0.48 -16.28 9.98
C VAL A 132 1.55 -17.36 10.06
N LYS A 133 2.63 -17.28 9.27
CA LYS A 133 3.75 -18.25 9.32
C LYS A 133 4.38 -18.30 10.71
N ILE A 134 4.67 -17.14 11.31
CA ILE A 134 5.26 -17.03 12.65
C ILE A 134 4.30 -17.59 13.70
N SER A 135 3.00 -17.26 13.65
CA SER A 135 2.01 -17.79 14.60
C SER A 135 1.86 -19.32 14.49
N ARG A 136 1.82 -19.86 13.27
CA ARG A 136 1.76 -21.31 13.05
C ARG A 136 3.02 -22.01 13.55
N ALA A 137 4.21 -21.47 13.25
CA ALA A 137 5.48 -22.02 13.71
C ALA A 137 5.61 -22.00 15.24
N ALA A 138 5.20 -20.90 15.89
CA ALA A 138 5.30 -20.76 17.33
C ALA A 138 4.31 -21.63 18.11
N THR A 139 3.12 -21.90 17.55
CA THR A 139 2.04 -22.61 18.27
C THR A 139 1.86 -24.06 17.86
N GLY A 140 2.37 -24.46 16.68
CA GLY A 140 2.08 -25.75 16.05
C GLY A 140 0.63 -25.91 15.55
N ARG A 141 -0.20 -24.87 15.67
CA ARG A 141 -1.62 -24.89 15.28
C ARG A 141 -1.78 -24.38 13.84
N LYS A 142 -2.73 -24.96 13.09
CA LYS A 142 -2.95 -24.63 11.67
C LYS A 142 -4.04 -23.58 11.44
N ALA A 143 -5.11 -23.63 12.22
CA ALA A 143 -6.29 -22.80 12.02
C ALA A 143 -6.00 -21.30 12.20
N VAL A 144 -6.54 -20.49 11.29
CA VAL A 144 -6.56 -19.03 11.37
C VAL A 144 -8.02 -18.57 11.38
N ILE A 145 -8.37 -17.69 12.31
CA ILE A 145 -9.70 -17.06 12.36
C ILE A 145 -9.59 -15.66 11.73
N CYS A 146 -10.53 -15.35 10.84
CA CYS A 146 -10.72 -14.01 10.28
C CYS A 146 -12.17 -13.57 10.48
N PHE A 147 -12.43 -12.29 10.28
CA PHE A 147 -13.75 -11.71 10.52
C PHE A 147 -14.48 -11.37 9.23
N GLU A 148 -15.79 -11.27 9.32
CA GLU A 148 -16.59 -10.55 8.33
C GLU A 148 -16.08 -9.12 8.16
N HIS A 149 -16.23 -8.60 6.96
CA HIS A 149 -15.74 -7.31 6.46
C HIS A 149 -14.22 -7.12 6.42
N ALA A 150 -13.44 -8.14 6.81
CA ALA A 150 -11.98 -8.09 6.75
C ALA A 150 -11.43 -7.98 5.31
N PHE A 151 -10.30 -7.29 5.17
CA PHE A 151 -9.47 -7.28 3.96
C PHE A 151 -8.00 -7.43 4.38
N HIS A 152 -7.32 -8.42 3.82
CA HIS A 152 -5.94 -8.76 4.20
C HIS A 152 -4.95 -8.75 3.03
N GLY A 153 -5.43 -8.54 1.80
CA GLY A 153 -4.59 -8.49 0.60
C GLY A 153 -5.07 -9.42 -0.50
N ARG A 154 -4.19 -9.63 -1.49
CA ARG A 154 -4.53 -10.26 -2.78
C ARG A 154 -3.64 -11.46 -3.16
N THR A 155 -2.77 -11.93 -2.27
CA THR A 155 -2.10 -13.23 -2.40
C THR A 155 -3.05 -14.37 -2.04
N TYR A 156 -2.73 -15.63 -2.31
CA TYR A 156 -3.67 -16.74 -2.05
C TYR A 156 -4.10 -16.83 -0.58
N LEU A 157 -3.19 -16.72 0.38
CA LEU A 157 -3.56 -16.71 1.80
C LEU A 157 -4.34 -15.46 2.18
N ALA A 158 -3.87 -14.27 1.77
CA ALA A 158 -4.54 -13.01 2.08
C ALA A 158 -5.95 -12.89 1.46
N MET A 159 -6.14 -13.41 0.24
CA MET A 159 -7.45 -13.55 -0.41
C MET A 159 -8.33 -14.51 0.38
N THR A 160 -7.79 -15.66 0.81
CA THR A 160 -8.53 -16.61 1.66
C THR A 160 -9.10 -15.89 2.88
N MET A 161 -8.26 -15.12 3.58
CA MET A 161 -8.62 -14.35 4.77
C MET A 161 -9.57 -13.17 4.50
N THR A 162 -9.54 -12.59 3.30
CA THR A 162 -10.40 -11.45 2.89
C THR A 162 -11.88 -11.85 2.77
N HIS A 163 -12.80 -11.01 3.28
CA HIS A 163 -14.24 -11.26 3.28
C HIS A 163 -14.87 -11.17 1.90
N LYS A 164 -14.80 -9.97 1.30
CA LYS A 164 -15.56 -9.62 0.10
C LYS A 164 -15.07 -10.40 -1.12
N ALA A 165 -15.98 -11.09 -1.80
CA ALA A 165 -15.63 -11.94 -2.95
C ALA A 165 -15.31 -11.13 -4.22
N MET A 166 -16.13 -10.15 -4.59
CA MET A 166 -15.89 -9.27 -5.73
C MET A 166 -15.28 -7.94 -5.29
N PRO A 167 -14.19 -7.44 -5.93
CA PRO A 167 -13.44 -8.03 -7.04
C PRO A 167 -12.24 -8.89 -6.60
N TYR A 168 -12.12 -9.20 -5.30
CA TYR A 168 -10.85 -9.65 -4.73
C TYR A 168 -10.57 -11.15 -4.79
N LYS A 169 -11.60 -11.99 -4.95
CA LYS A 169 -11.49 -13.45 -4.77
C LYS A 169 -12.17 -14.24 -5.87
N ALA A 170 -13.32 -13.79 -6.36
CA ALA A 170 -14.15 -14.55 -7.28
C ALA A 170 -13.36 -15.03 -8.51
N GLY A 171 -13.41 -16.33 -8.81
CA GLY A 171 -12.69 -16.94 -9.93
C GLY A 171 -11.22 -17.28 -9.69
N PHE A 172 -10.65 -16.98 -8.51
CA PHE A 172 -9.23 -17.27 -8.18
C PHE A 172 -9.01 -18.47 -7.27
N GLY A 173 -10.05 -19.29 -7.02
CA GLY A 173 -9.92 -20.49 -6.18
C GLY A 173 -9.16 -21.64 -6.87
N PRO A 174 -8.81 -22.72 -6.13
CA PRO A 174 -9.13 -22.96 -4.71
C PRO A 174 -8.30 -22.11 -3.74
N TYR A 175 -8.82 -21.93 -2.52
CA TYR A 175 -8.20 -21.10 -1.48
C TYR A 175 -7.44 -21.94 -0.44
N VAL A 176 -6.64 -21.28 0.40
CA VAL A 176 -5.81 -21.94 1.42
C VAL A 176 -6.69 -22.59 2.50
N PRO A 177 -6.46 -23.86 2.89
CA PRO A 177 -7.24 -24.52 3.94
C PRO A 177 -6.96 -23.94 5.33
N ASP A 178 -7.75 -24.36 6.31
CA ASP A 178 -7.62 -23.99 7.73
C ASP A 178 -7.77 -22.48 7.99
N VAL A 179 -8.64 -21.81 7.24
CA VAL A 179 -9.06 -20.42 7.48
C VAL A 179 -10.56 -20.39 7.71
N TYR A 180 -10.96 -19.94 8.89
CA TYR A 180 -12.35 -19.89 9.35
C TYR A 180 -12.80 -18.44 9.51
N ARG A 181 -14.10 -18.19 9.31
CA ARG A 181 -14.68 -16.85 9.41
C ARG A 181 -15.72 -16.75 10.50
N LEU A 182 -15.64 -15.68 11.28
CA LEU A 182 -16.62 -15.31 12.31
C LEU A 182 -17.24 -13.93 12.02
N PRO A 183 -18.43 -13.62 12.56
CA PRO A 183 -19.00 -12.27 12.56
C PRO A 183 -18.07 -11.26 13.25
N TYR A 184 -18.02 -10.02 12.76
CA TYR A 184 -17.24 -8.96 13.39
C TYR A 184 -17.89 -8.55 14.73
N PRO A 185 -17.11 -8.39 15.82
CA PRO A 185 -17.62 -8.05 17.16
C PRO A 185 -18.06 -6.58 17.30
#